data_AF-A0A4Q2QRP5-F1
#
_entry.id   AF-A0A4Q2QRP5-F1
#
_cell.length_a   1.000
_cell.length_b   1.000
_cell.length_c   1.000
_cell.angle_alpha   90.00
_cell.angle_beta   90.00
_cell.angle_gamma   90.00
#
_symmetry.space_group_name_H-M   'P 1'
#
loop_
_entity.id
_entity.type
_entity.pdbx_description
1 polymer ?
#
loop_
_entity_poly.entity_id
_entity_poly.type
_entity_poly.pdbx_seq_one_letter_code
_entity_poly.pdbx_strand_id
1 'polypeptide(L)' 'GKLPTLAPPLLRHLAAIGNNLNQTARKVNSGQWSSIDRVHVVAALMAIEGELRQLRQAVREQGVRDDS' A
#
# COMPACT_ATOMS: atom_id res chain seq x y z
N GLY A 1 7.56 -23.25 5.40
CA GLY A 1 6.15 -23.50 5.01
C GLY A 1 5.94 -23.01 3.59
N LYS A 2 5.25 -23.79 2.75
CA LYS A 2 4.91 -23.38 1.38
C LYS A 2 3.98 -22.17 1.50
N LEU A 3 4.40 -21.01 0.97
CA LEU A 3 3.55 -19.83 0.92
C LEU A 3 2.21 -20.21 0.26
N PRO A 4 1.06 -19.74 0.79
CA PRO A 4 -0.22 -20.01 0.16
C PRO A 4 -0.12 -19.62 -1.31
N THR A 5 -0.57 -20.51 -2.20
CA THR A 5 -0.52 -20.23 -3.64
C THR A 5 -1.62 -19.21 -3.92
N LEU A 6 -1.28 -17.93 -3.84
CA LEU A 6 -2.18 -16.83 -4.16
C LEU A 6 -2.64 -16.98 -5.62
N ALA A 7 -3.93 -16.74 -5.86
CA ALA A 7 -4.47 -16.78 -7.22
C ALA A 7 -3.64 -15.82 -8.13
N PRO A 8 -3.26 -16.23 -9.36
CA PRO A 8 -2.45 -15.41 -10.25
C PRO A 8 -2.94 -13.95 -10.44
N PRO A 9 -4.25 -13.66 -10.49
CA PRO A 9 -4.73 -12.26 -10.52
C PRO A 9 -4.33 -11.44 -9.29
N LEU A 10 -4.36 -12.02 -8.09
CA LEU A 10 -3.99 -11.33 -6.85
C LEU A 10 -2.50 -10.97 -6.82
N LEU A 11 -1.64 -11.87 -7.30
CA LEU A 11 -0.21 -11.61 -7.43
C LEU A 11 0.08 -10.46 -8.39
N ARG A 12 -0.62 -10.42 -9.54
CA ARG A 12 -0.49 -9.31 -10.50
C ARG A 12 -0.93 -7.98 -9.91
N HIS A 13 -2.04 -7.96 -9.18
CA HIS A 13 -2.49 -6.74 -8.52
C HIS A 13 -1.49 -6.26 -7.46
N LEU A 14 -0.96 -7.17 -6.65
CA LEU A 14 0.06 -6.80 -5.66
C LEU A 14 1.34 -6.27 -6.33
N ALA A 15 1.79 -6.91 -7.42
CA ALA A 15 2.92 -6.42 -8.21
C ALA A 15 2.64 -5.04 -8.82
N ALA A 16 1.42 -4.79 -9.31
CA ALA A 16 1.03 -3.49 -9.84
C ALA A 16 1.09 -2.38 -8.78
N ILE A 17 0.64 -2.67 -7.55
CA ILE A 17 0.77 -1.74 -6.40
C ILE A 17 2.26 -1.45 -6.13
N GLY A 18 3.09 -2.49 -6.05
CA GLY A 18 4.54 -2.33 -5.84
C GLY A 18 5.21 -1.50 -6.94
N ASN A 19 4.81 -1.70 -8.19
CA ASN A 19 5.31 -0.93 -9.34
C ASN A 19 4.91 0.55 -9.25
N ASN A 20 3.69 0.87 -8.80
CA ASN A 20 3.24 2.25 -8.62
C ASN A 20 4.00 2.96 -7.50
N LEU A 21 4.25 2.28 -6.39
CA LEU A 21 5.06 2.82 -5.29
C LEU A 21 6.50 3.10 -5.74
N ASN A 22 7.11 2.17 -6.49
CA ASN A 22 8.46 2.34 -7.02
C ASN A 22 8.55 3.50 -8.02
N GLN A 23 7.55 3.67 -8.89
CA GLN A 23 7.48 4.82 -9.80
C GLN A 23 7.38 6.15 -9.04
N THR A 24 6.58 6.19 -7.98
CA THR A 24 6.45 7.38 -7.11
C THR A 24 7.78 7.70 -6.44
N ALA A 25 8.46 6.70 -5.86
CA ALA A 25 9.77 6.87 -5.24
C ALA A 25 10.82 7.39 -6.24
N ARG A 26 10.87 6.84 -7.46
CA ARG A 26 11.78 7.32 -8.52
C ARG A 26 11.50 8.77 -8.90
N LYS A 27 10.24 9.17 -9.03
CA LYS A 27 9.86 10.56 -9.32
C LYS A 27 10.27 11.51 -8.20
N VAL A 28 9.95 11.16 -6.95
CA VAL A 28 10.34 11.95 -5.76
C VAL A 28 11.87 12.12 -5.68
N ASN A 29 12.61 11.05 -5.97
CA ASN A 29 14.08 11.04 -5.90
C ASN A 29 14.78 11.61 -7.14
N SER A 30 14.05 11.97 -8.20
CA SER A 30 14.64 12.47 -9.46
C SER A 30 15.27 13.88 -9.34
N GLY A 31 15.05 14.57 -8.21
CA GLY A 31 15.51 15.94 -7.99
C GLY A 31 14.75 17.02 -8.77
N GLN A 32 13.85 16.63 -9.68
CA GLN A 32 13.06 17.54 -10.53
C GLN A 32 11.93 18.26 -9.79
N TRP A 33 11.55 17.78 -8.60
CA TRP A 33 10.46 18.31 -7.80
C TRP A 33 10.97 19.21 -6.68
N SER A 34 10.19 20.23 -6.35
CA SER A 34 10.50 21.09 -5.21
C SER A 34 10.40 20.29 -3.90
N SER A 35 11.04 20.80 -2.83
CA SER A 35 10.93 20.17 -1.51
C SER A 35 9.48 20.12 -1.00
N ILE A 36 8.65 21.10 -1.34
CA ILE A 36 7.24 21.12 -0.93
C ILE A 36 6.40 20.07 -1.68
N ASP A 37 6.66 19.86 -2.98
CA ASP A 37 5.99 18.80 -3.76
C ASP A 37 6.30 17.41 -3.20
N ARG A 38 7.56 17.19 -2.80
CA ARG A 38 7.98 15.94 -2.15
C ARG A 38 7.25 15.70 -0.83
N VAL A 39 7.10 16.74 -0.01
CA VAL A 39 6.38 16.67 1.27
C VAL A 39 4.91 16.33 1.05
N HIS A 40 4.24 16.93 0.05
CA HIS A 40 2.85 16.61 -0.26
C HIS A 40 2.65 15.14 -0.65
N VAL A 41 3.56 14.58 -1.44
CA VAL A 41 3.50 13.16 -1.81
C VAL A 41 3.72 12.24 -0.61
N VAL A 42 4.69 12.55 0.25
CA VAL A 42 4.90 11.77 1.49
C VAL A 42 3.67 11.85 2.39
N ALA A 43 3.06 13.03 2.56
CA ALA A 43 1.85 13.20 3.35
C ALA A 43 0.69 12.36 2.81
N ALA A 44 0.47 12.35 1.49
CA ALA A 44 -0.55 11.52 0.86
C ALA A 44 -0.29 10.01 1.08
N LEU A 45 0.96 9.56 0.97
CA LEU A 45 1.33 8.17 1.24
C LEU A 45 1.12 7.78 2.72
N MET A 46 1.42 8.69 3.66
CA MET A 46 1.17 8.48 5.09
C MET A 46 -0.33 8.39 5.39
N ALA A 47 -1.16 9.20 4.73
CA ALA A 47 -2.61 9.11 4.85
C ALA A 47 -3.13 7.74 4.36
N ILE A 48 -2.69 7.30 3.17
CA ILE A 48 -3.03 5.97 2.64
C ILE A 48 -2.60 4.85 3.61
N GLU A 49 -1.40 4.95 4.20
CA GLU A 49 -0.92 3.99 5.19
C GLU A 49 -1.81 3.97 6.45
N GLY A 50 -2.28 5.14 6.91
CA GLY A 50 -3.25 5.29 7.98
C GLY A 50 -4.57 4.56 7.69
N GLU A 51 -5.17 4.83 6.54
CA GLU A 51 -6.42 4.18 6.11
C GLU A 51 -6.25 2.66 5.96
N LEU A 52 -5.14 2.19 5.39
CA LEU A 52 -4.85 0.76 5.26
C LEU A 52 -4.66 0.07 6.63
N ARG A 53 -4.06 0.76 7.61
CA ARG A 53 -3.98 0.24 8.99
C ARG A 53 -5.37 0.08 9.60
N GLN A 54 -6.24 1.07 9.44
CA GLN A 54 -7.61 1.03 9.95
C GLN A 54 -8.43 -0.08 9.27
N LEU A 55 -8.38 -0.18 7.94
CA LEU A 55 -9.05 -1.24 7.19
C LEU A 55 -8.59 -2.64 7.65
N ARG A 56 -7.28 -2.83 7.82
CA ARG A 56 -6.72 -4.11 8.25
C ARG A 56 -7.16 -4.47 9.68
N GLN A 57 -7.37 -3.48 10.54
CA GLN A 57 -7.95 -3.69 11.87
C GLN A 57 -9.43 -4.09 11.78
N ALA A 58 -10.23 -3.35 11.01
CA ALA A 58 -11.65 -3.62 10.82
C ALA A 58 -11.90 -5.03 10.23
N VAL A 59 -11.10 -5.45 9.24
CA VAL A 59 -11.19 -6.80 8.64
C VAL A 59 -10.86 -7.89 9.66
N ARG A 60 -9.86 -7.67 10.54
CA ARG A 60 -9.54 -8.63 11.61
C ARG A 60 -10.67 -8.76 12.62
N GLU A 61 -11.26 -7.64 13.03
CA GLU A 61 -12.40 -7.62 13.95
C GLU A 61 -13.65 -8.27 13.34
N GLN A 62 -13.89 -8.10 12.03
CA GLN A 62 -14.96 -8.80 11.32
C GLN A 62 -14.73 -10.32 11.30
N GLY A 63 -13.52 -10.78 10.95
CA GLY A 63 -13.23 -12.22 10.94
C GLY A 63 -13.42 -12.89 12.31
N VAL A 64 -13.05 -12.22 13.40
CA VAL A 64 -13.29 -12.73 14.77
C VAL A 64 -14.79 -12.84 15.09
N ARG A 65 -15.62 -11.94 14.56
CA ARG A 65 -17.09 -11.98 14.75
C ARG A 65 -17.76 -13.08 13.96
N ASP A 66 -17.31 -13.37 12.73
CA ASP A 66 -17.90 -14.41 11.88
C ASP A 66 -17.54 -15.83 12.35
N ASP A 67 -16.45 -16.00 13.11
CA ASP A 67 -15.99 -17.26 13.68
C ASP A 67 -16.61 -17.58 15.07
N SER A 68 -17.46 -16.71 15.63
CA SER A 68 -18.10 -16.84 16.96
C SER A 68 -19.58 -17.21 16.87
#